data_AF-A0A6X8E7Y4-F1
#
_entry.id   AF-A0A6X8E7Y4-F1
#
_cell.length_a   1.000
_cell.length_b   1.000
_cell.length_c   1.000
_cell.angle_alpha   90.00
_cell.angle_beta   90.00
_cell.angle_gamma   90.00
#
_symmetry.space_group_name_H-M   'P 1'
#
loop_
_entity.id
_entity.type
_entity.pdbx_description
1 polymer ?
#
loop_
_entity_poly.entity_id
_entity_poly.type
_entity_poly.pdbx_seq_one_letter_code
_entity_poly.pdbx_strand_id
1 'polypeptide(L)' 'MLRFVKPGDIFCFKLDEDRYCFGRIITLMTVGHLSELFDIIKKSPGITELEISNA' A
#
# COMPACT_ATOMS: atom_id res chain seq x y z
N MET A 1 14.73 1.45 7.42
CA MET A 1 14.48 1.47 5.96
C MET A 1 14.28 0.05 5.48
N LEU A 2 13.13 -0.25 4.88
CA LEU A 2 12.88 -1.57 4.29
C LEU A 2 13.76 -1.74 3.06
N ARG A 3 14.54 -2.82 3.01
CA ARG A 3 15.41 -3.12 1.88
C ARG A 3 14.54 -3.56 0.69
N PHE A 4 14.91 -3.12 -0.52
CA PHE A 4 14.25 -3.45 -1.79
C PHE A 4 12.85 -2.85 -2.03
N VAL A 5 12.38 -1.96 -1.14
CA VAL A 5 11.14 -1.19 -1.35
C VAL A 5 11.46 0.13 -2.03
N LYS A 6 10.82 0.42 -3.16
CA LYS A 6 11.06 1.59 -4.02
C LYS A 6 9.77 2.39 -4.26
N PRO A 7 9.88 3.67 -4.68
CA PRO A 7 8.74 4.44 -5.15
C PRO A 7 7.93 3.70 -6.22
N GLY A 8 6.61 3.70 -6.08
CA GLY A 8 5.69 2.97 -6.95
C GLY A 8 5.31 1.57 -6.47
N ASP A 9 6.04 0.98 -5.52
CA ASP A 9 5.67 -0.33 -4.98
C ASP A 9 4.32 -0.25 -4.25
N ILE A 10 3.48 -1.26 -4.49
CA ILE A 10 2.18 -1.43 -3.82
C ILE A 10 2.35 -2.38 -2.65
N PHE A 11 1.75 -2.02 -1.52
CA PHE A 11 1.74 -2.86 -0.32
C PHE A 11 0.32 -3.11 0.19
N CYS A 12 0.18 -4.19 0.95
CA CYS A 12 -1.05 -4.60 1.62
C CYS A 12 -0.75 -4.78 3.11
N PHE A 13 -1.67 -4.33 3.96
CA PHE A 13 -1.57 -4.52 5.40
C PHE A 13 -2.94 -4.88 5.99
N LYS A 14 -2.90 -5.67 7.06
CA LYS A 14 -4.09 -6.11 7.79
C LYS A 14 -4.53 -4.99 8.74
N LEU A 15 -5.77 -4.55 8.62
CA LEU A 15 -6.39 -3.59 9.53
C LEU A 15 -6.95 -4.32 10.77
N ASP A 16 -7.61 -5.46 10.55
CA ASP A 16 -8.06 -6.41 11.57
C ASP A 16 -8.25 -7.80 10.96
N GLU A 17 -8.86 -8.73 11.70
CA GLU A 17 -9.01 -10.13 11.30
C GLU A 17 -9.52 -10.35 9.88
N ASP A 18 -10.44 -9.51 9.40
CA ASP A 18 -11.12 -9.71 8.11
C ASP A 18 -10.92 -8.55 7.13
N ARG A 19 -10.16 -7.52 7.47
CA ARG A 19 -10.00 -6.31 6.64
C ARG A 19 -8.55 -6.05 6.25
N TYR A 20 -8.35 -5.86 4.96
CA TYR A 20 -7.08 -5.52 4.33
C TYR A 20 -7.17 -4.13 3.69
N CYS A 21 -6.12 -3.36 3.87
CA CYS A 21 -5.93 -2.03 3.31
C CYS A 21 -4.68 -2.02 2.43
N PHE A 22 -4.60 -1.03 1.55
CA PHE A 22 -3.59 -0.96 0.52
C PHE A 22 -3.01 0.44 0.43
N GLY A 23 -1.81 0.54 -0.12
CA GLY A 23 -1.16 1.82 -0.36
C GLY A 23 0.01 1.69 -1.31
N ARG A 24 0.62 2.84 -1.61
CA ARG A 24 1.77 2.95 -2.51
C ARG A 24 2.88 3.75 -1.86
N ILE A 25 4.11 3.32 -2.11
CA ILE A 25 5.30 4.07 -1.72
C ILE A 25 5.45 5.27 -2.64
N ILE A 26 5.44 6.48 -2.08
CA ILE A 26 5.61 7.72 -2.84
C ILE A 26 7.09 8.07 -2.98
N THR A 27 7.84 8.04 -1.89
CA THR A 27 9.26 8.41 -1.91
C THR A 27 10.02 7.84 -0.71
N LEU A 28 11.35 7.86 -0.78
CA LEU A 28 12.26 7.57 0.33
C LEU A 28 12.79 8.87 0.91
N MET A 29 12.58 9.08 2.21
CA MET A 29 13.16 10.17 2.99
C MET A 29 14.20 9.66 3.98
N THR A 30 15.00 10.57 4.55
CA THR A 30 16.01 10.25 5.57
C THR A 30 15.42 9.49 6.77
N VAL A 31 14.17 9.75 7.12
CA VAL A 31 13.46 9.11 8.25
C VAL A 31 12.75 7.80 7.88
N GLY A 32 12.57 7.50 6.59
CA GLY A 32 11.82 6.33 6.14
C GLY A 32 11.07 6.55 4.83
N HIS A 33 10.22 5.59 4.46
CA HIS A 33 9.39 5.65 3.26
C HIS A 33 8.13 6.49 3.54
N LEU A 34 7.85 7.47 2.68
CA LEU A 34 6.56 8.14 2.63
C LEU A 34 5.62 7.32 1.75
N SER A 35 4.42 7.08 2.24
CA SER A 35 3.42 6.25 1.56
C SER A 35 2.07 6.96 1.54
N GLU A 36 1.31 6.75 0.48
CA GLU A 36 -0.13 7.07 0.44
C GLU A 36 -0.94 5.81 0.77
N LEU A 37 -2.10 6.01 1.39
CA LEU A 37 -3.08 4.96 1.65
C LEU A 37 -4.25 5.14 0.70
N PHE A 38 -4.69 4.05 0.09
CA PHE A 38 -5.86 4.05 -0.78
C PHE A 38 -7.14 4.01 0.07
N ASP A 39 -8.21 4.65 -0.39
CA ASP A 39 -9.55 4.52 0.22
C ASP A 39 -10.22 3.20 -0.22
N ILE A 40 -9.51 2.09 0.01
CA ILE A 40 -9.88 0.74 -0.40
C ILE A 40 -9.72 -0.21 0.78
N ILE A 41 -10.83 -0.83 1.18
CA ILE A 41 -10.86 -1.85 2.23
C ILE A 41 -11.48 -3.14 1.65
N LYS A 42 -10.76 -4.26 1.76
CA LYS A 42 -11.19 -5.56 1.21
C LYS A 42 -11.16 -6.66 2.24
N LYS A 43 -11.96 -7.70 2.00
CA LYS A 43 -11.95 -8.93 2.80
C LYS A 43 -10.84 -9.91 2.46
N SER A 44 -10.06 -9.63 1.42
CA SER A 44 -8.95 -10.47 0.96
C SER A 44 -7.75 -9.61 0.59
N PRO A 45 -6.51 -10.14 0.70
CA PRO A 45 -5.28 -9.40 0.47
C PRO A 45 -4.93 -9.20 -1.02
N GLY A 46 -5.93 -9.12 -1.90
CA GLY A 46 -5.74 -8.98 -3.35
C GLY A 46 -6.26 -7.64 -3.87
N ILE A 47 -5.44 -6.95 -4.67
CA ILE A 47 -5.79 -5.71 -5.38
C ILE A 47 -5.43 -5.82 -6.86
N THR A 48 -6.22 -5.19 -7.72
CA THR A 48 -6.05 -5.17 -9.17
C THR A 48 -5.50 -3.84 -9.66
N GLU A 49 -4.92 -3.81 -10.87
CA GLU A 49 -4.43 -2.57 -11.48
C GLU A 49 -5.52 -1.53 -11.70
N LEU A 50 -6.76 -1.96 -11.99
CA LEU A 50 -7.91 -1.08 -12.15
C LEU A 50 -8.26 -0.39 -10.82
N GLU A 51 -8.24 -1.13 -9.71
CA GLU A 51 -8.47 -0.58 -8.38
C GLU A 51 -7.37 0.42 -8.00
N ILE A 52 -6.10 0.11 -8.29
CA ILE A 52 -4.97 1.03 -8.05
C ILE A 52 -5.09 2.32 -8.88
N SER A 53 -5.57 2.21 -10.12
CA SER A 53 -5.71 3.37 -11.02
C SER A 53 -6.83 4.33 -10.60
N ASN A 54 -7.78 3.86 -9.80
CA ASN A 54 -8.94 4.60 -9.31
C ASN A 54 -8.83 4.97 -7.81
N ALA A 55 -7.68 4.71 -7.19
CA ALA A 55 -7.44 4.88 -5.77
C ALA A 55 -7.19 6.34 -5.35
#